data_AF-A0A3N5S2U3-F1
#
_entry.id   AF-A0A3N5S2U3-F1
#
_cell.length_a   1.000
_cell.length_b   1.000
_cell.length_c   1.000
_cell.angle_alpha   90.00
_cell.angle_beta   90.00
_cell.angle_gamma   90.00
#
_symmetry.space_group_name_H-M   'P 1'
#
loop_
_entity.id
_entity.type
_entity.pdbx_description
1 polymer ?
#
loop_
_entity_poly.entity_id
_entity_poly.type
_entity_poly.pdbx_seq_one_letter_code
_entity_poly.pdbx_strand_id
1 'polypeptide(L)'
;MSGKTPFWWIVPAGSNDRVYEEWLGIAQDTHFADEFVDLGNLYTIAREDFLVSALFQLLKSLGNPFKSIIKLGLLERYIHSTGTNPFISNIIKKNVHEGKLGIQNIDSYVIMFNHVFNYYNSIVNDANATELLNICFYLKVDPRLSRFLDNGEKIELSEKTRIMQAYAKKWNWSESMICQMDEFENQDIDSVNRLMNDTKKYVLRGYRDILNAIETNKIAHRLSGE
;
A
#
# COMPACT_ATOMS: atom_id res chain seq x y z
N MET A 1 -29.38 -4.37 1.47
CA MET A 1 -28.28 -3.53 0.95
C MET A 1 -27.37 -4.33 0.01
N SER A 2 -27.92 -5.07 -0.97
CA SER A 2 -27.08 -5.75 -1.97
C SER A 2 -27.25 -5.04 -3.30
N GLY A 3 -26.15 -4.58 -3.89
CA GLY A 3 -26.09 -4.09 -5.28
C GLY A 3 -26.03 -2.58 -5.48
N LYS A 4 -26.13 -1.74 -4.43
CA LYS A 4 -25.97 -0.27 -4.59
C LYS A 4 -24.51 0.10 -4.81
N THR A 5 -24.26 1.04 -5.74
CA THR A 5 -22.91 1.53 -6.03
C THR A 5 -22.52 2.61 -5.00
N PRO A 6 -21.33 2.54 -4.38
CA PRO A 6 -20.84 3.63 -3.54
C PRO A 6 -20.81 4.94 -4.31
N PHE A 7 -21.45 5.99 -3.80
CA PHE A 7 -21.56 7.27 -4.51
C PHE A 7 -20.19 7.86 -4.85
N TRP A 8 -19.22 7.73 -3.94
CA TRP A 8 -17.83 8.10 -4.20
C TRP A 8 -17.25 7.50 -5.47
N TRP A 9 -17.70 6.35 -5.95
CA TRP A 9 -17.19 5.74 -7.17
C TRP A 9 -17.52 6.54 -8.44
N ILE A 10 -18.67 7.22 -8.47
CA ILE A 10 -19.17 7.92 -9.66
C ILE A 10 -18.78 9.40 -9.72
N VAL A 11 -18.41 10.00 -8.59
CA VAL A 11 -17.90 11.39 -8.53
C VAL A 11 -16.50 11.43 -9.18
N PRO A 12 -16.09 12.49 -9.91
CA PRO A 12 -14.75 12.60 -10.46
C PRO A 12 -13.64 12.36 -9.42
N ALA A 13 -12.56 11.67 -9.81
CA ALA A 13 -11.44 11.40 -8.91
C ALA A 13 -10.76 12.69 -8.42
N GLY A 14 -10.40 12.73 -7.13
CA GLY A 14 -9.77 13.91 -6.53
C GLY A 14 -10.73 15.05 -6.16
N SER A 15 -12.04 14.84 -6.28
CA SER A 15 -13.05 15.81 -5.83
C SER A 15 -12.96 16.06 -4.33
N ASN A 16 -12.89 17.33 -3.94
CA ASN A 16 -13.01 17.75 -2.54
C ASN A 16 -14.47 17.68 -2.06
N ASP A 17 -14.70 17.95 -0.78
CA ASP A 17 -16.03 17.78 -0.17
C ASP A 17 -17.09 18.67 -0.80
N ARG A 18 -16.75 19.92 -1.14
CA ARG A 18 -17.66 20.82 -1.87
C ARG A 18 -18.14 20.20 -3.19
N VAL A 19 -17.22 19.70 -4.01
CA VAL A 19 -17.58 19.08 -5.29
C VAL A 19 -18.36 17.77 -5.06
N TYR A 20 -17.99 16.99 -4.04
CA TYR A 20 -18.72 15.77 -3.69
C TYR A 20 -20.19 16.05 -3.33
N GLU A 21 -20.43 17.07 -2.50
CA GLU A 21 -21.77 17.51 -2.10
C GLU A 21 -22.59 18.04 -3.27
N GLU A 22 -21.97 18.83 -4.17
CA GLU A 22 -22.63 19.30 -5.40
C GLU A 22 -23.11 18.14 -6.27
N TRP A 23 -22.26 17.14 -6.48
CA TRP A 23 -22.63 15.93 -7.22
C TRP A 23 -23.73 15.13 -6.51
N LEU A 24 -23.65 15.03 -5.19
CA LEU A 24 -24.62 14.29 -4.39
C LEU A 24 -26.01 14.93 -4.47
N GLY A 25 -26.08 16.26 -4.37
CA GLY A 25 -27.33 17.01 -4.51
C GLY A 25 -27.97 16.79 -5.88
N ILE A 26 -27.19 16.89 -6.96
CA ILE A 26 -27.70 16.61 -8.31
C ILE A 26 -28.21 15.17 -8.43
N ALA A 27 -27.46 14.19 -7.91
CA ALA A 27 -27.84 12.78 -8.04
C ALA A 27 -29.12 12.43 -7.27
N GLN A 28 -29.36 13.08 -6.11
CA GLN A 28 -30.57 12.90 -5.31
C GLN A 28 -31.85 13.36 -6.05
N ASP A 29 -31.72 14.35 -6.93
CA ASP A 29 -32.83 14.86 -7.75
C ASP A 29 -33.08 14.02 -9.02
N THR A 30 -32.33 12.94 -9.23
CA THR A 30 -32.48 12.04 -10.39
C THR A 30 -33.15 10.73 -10.02
N HIS A 31 -33.66 10.01 -11.03
CA HIS A 31 -34.21 8.67 -10.82
C HIS A 31 -33.16 7.63 -10.38
N PHE A 32 -31.87 7.97 -10.43
CA PHE A 32 -30.76 7.08 -10.04
C PHE A 32 -30.43 7.17 -8.55
N ALA A 33 -31.10 8.05 -7.77
CA ALA A 33 -30.81 8.24 -6.35
C ALA A 33 -30.82 6.92 -5.56
N ASP A 34 -31.74 6.02 -5.89
CA ASP A 34 -31.87 4.72 -5.25
C ASP A 34 -30.80 3.69 -5.65
N GLU A 35 -30.02 3.95 -6.70
CA GLU A 35 -28.94 3.08 -7.15
C GLU A 35 -27.64 3.28 -6.36
N PHE A 36 -27.52 4.40 -5.65
CA PHE A 36 -26.31 4.77 -4.93
C PHE A 36 -26.43 4.62 -3.40
N VAL A 37 -25.29 4.41 -2.76
CA VAL A 37 -25.14 4.51 -1.30
C VAL A 37 -24.04 5.53 -1.00
N ASP A 38 -24.38 6.56 -0.24
CA ASP A 38 -23.40 7.53 0.23
C ASP A 38 -22.65 6.97 1.45
N LEU A 39 -21.33 6.86 1.32
CA LEU A 39 -20.40 6.42 2.38
C LEU A 39 -19.40 7.53 2.75
N GLY A 40 -19.61 8.75 2.22
CA GLY A 40 -18.73 9.90 2.41
C GLY A 40 -17.60 10.00 1.39
N ASN A 41 -16.90 11.13 1.43
CA ASN A 41 -15.81 11.45 0.53
C ASN A 41 -14.44 11.06 1.10
N LEU A 42 -13.66 10.28 0.35
CA LEU A 42 -12.29 9.91 0.71
C LEU A 42 -11.26 10.97 0.23
N TYR A 43 -11.53 12.25 0.44
CA TYR A 43 -10.62 13.32 0.05
C TYR A 43 -9.56 13.61 1.12
N THR A 44 -9.95 13.58 2.39
CA THR A 44 -9.07 13.73 3.56
C THR A 44 -9.39 12.66 4.60
N ILE A 45 -8.38 12.28 5.37
CA ILE A 45 -8.52 11.39 6.54
C ILE A 45 -7.91 12.13 7.72
N ALA A 46 -8.58 12.09 8.87
CA ALA A 46 -8.10 12.72 10.09
C ALA A 46 -6.75 12.11 10.49
N ARG A 47 -5.82 12.93 10.97
CA ARG A 47 -4.46 12.46 11.28
C ARG A 47 -4.47 11.37 12.36
N GLU A 48 -5.42 11.47 13.29
CA GLU A 48 -5.61 10.57 14.41
C GLU A 48 -6.01 9.14 13.96
N ASP A 49 -6.72 9.02 12.84
CA ASP A 49 -7.17 7.72 12.31
C ASP A 49 -5.99 6.86 11.80
N PHE A 50 -4.89 7.50 11.39
CA PHE A 50 -3.67 6.78 11.02
C PHE A 50 -3.03 6.09 12.23
N LEU A 51 -3.14 6.64 13.45
CA LEU A 51 -2.56 6.03 14.65
C LEU A 51 -3.25 4.71 14.99
N VAL A 52 -4.57 4.70 14.97
CA VAL A 52 -5.38 3.49 15.22
C VAL A 52 -5.07 2.44 14.15
N SER A 53 -4.99 2.86 12.89
CA SER A 53 -4.63 1.99 11.78
C SER A 53 -3.21 1.40 11.92
N ALA A 54 -2.25 2.22 12.36
CA ALA A 54 -0.86 1.81 12.57
C ALA A 54 -0.74 0.81 13.72
N LEU A 55 -1.45 1.05 14.84
CA LEU A 55 -1.52 0.11 15.96
C LEU A 55 -2.07 -1.25 15.51
N PHE A 56 -3.10 -1.26 14.67
CA PHE A 56 -3.65 -2.51 14.14
C PHE A 56 -2.63 -3.25 13.27
N GLN A 57 -1.86 -2.55 12.42
CA GLN A 57 -0.80 -3.19 11.63
C GLN A 57 0.34 -3.75 12.50
N LEU A 58 0.71 -3.03 13.58
CA LEU A 58 1.68 -3.49 14.57
C LEU A 58 1.24 -4.77 15.28
N LEU A 59 -0.03 -4.85 15.70
CA LEU A 59 -0.57 -6.07 16.31
C LEU A 59 -0.61 -7.23 15.31
N LYS A 60 -1.01 -6.97 14.06
CA LYS A 60 -1.05 -8.00 13.00
C LYS A 60 0.33 -8.48 12.57
N SER A 61 1.38 -7.65 12.70
CA SER A 61 2.73 -8.05 12.33
C SER A 61 3.31 -9.12 13.26
N LEU A 62 2.71 -9.35 14.44
CA LEU A 62 3.09 -10.44 15.33
C LEU A 62 2.86 -11.81 14.67
N GLY A 63 1.84 -11.93 13.81
CA GLY A 63 1.52 -13.18 13.09
C GLY A 63 1.96 -13.16 11.62
N ASN A 64 1.61 -12.12 10.86
CA ASN A 64 1.99 -11.99 9.44
C ASN A 64 2.70 -10.66 9.21
N PRO A 65 4.04 -10.62 9.36
CA PRO A 65 4.79 -9.37 9.30
C PRO A 65 4.88 -8.79 7.88
N PHE A 66 4.90 -9.63 6.84
CA PHE A 66 5.15 -9.22 5.45
C PHE A 66 4.03 -8.35 4.85
N LYS A 67 2.77 -8.62 5.19
CA LYS A 67 1.66 -7.76 4.77
C LYS A 67 1.61 -6.46 5.59
N SER A 68 1.91 -6.56 6.89
CA SER A 68 1.83 -5.43 7.82
C SER A 68 2.88 -4.37 7.51
N ILE A 69 4.11 -4.74 7.18
CA ILE A 69 5.17 -3.76 6.86
C ILE A 69 4.80 -2.88 5.67
N ILE A 70 4.25 -3.46 4.59
CA ILE A 70 3.84 -2.70 3.40
C ILE A 70 2.68 -1.75 3.75
N LYS A 71 1.67 -2.25 4.48
CA LYS A 71 0.52 -1.42 4.89
C LYS A 71 0.92 -0.31 5.85
N LEU A 72 1.82 -0.58 6.79
CA LEU A 72 2.30 0.43 7.72
C LEU A 72 3.13 1.49 7.00
N GLY A 73 4.03 1.09 6.08
CA GLY A 73 4.78 2.04 5.27
C GLY A 73 3.88 2.94 4.42
N LEU A 74 2.70 2.46 4.00
CA LEU A 74 1.70 3.29 3.34
C LEU A 74 1.12 4.35 4.28
N LEU A 75 0.80 3.98 5.53
CA LEU A 75 0.32 4.92 6.54
C LEU A 75 1.38 5.97 6.89
N GLU A 76 2.64 5.55 7.01
CA GLU A 76 3.78 6.45 7.24
C GLU A 76 3.93 7.44 6.08
N ARG A 77 3.88 6.96 4.83
CA ARG A 77 3.86 7.85 3.66
C ARG A 77 2.70 8.86 3.71
N TYR A 78 1.51 8.42 4.11
CA TYR A 78 0.34 9.31 4.17
C TYR A 78 0.52 10.40 5.23
N ILE A 79 1.03 10.07 6.42
CA ILE A 79 1.19 11.07 7.50
C ILE A 79 2.26 12.13 7.16
N HIS A 80 3.21 11.81 6.28
CA HIS A 80 4.25 12.74 5.82
C HIS A 80 3.92 13.46 4.49
N SER A 81 2.81 13.11 3.84
CA SER A 81 2.40 13.78 2.60
C SER A 81 1.86 15.19 2.89
N THR A 82 2.32 16.18 2.13
CA THR A 82 1.91 17.58 2.21
C THR A 82 0.96 18.02 1.09
N GLY A 83 0.65 17.14 0.14
CA GLY A 83 -0.23 17.42 -1.01
C GLY A 83 -1.68 17.00 -0.81
N THR A 84 -2.57 17.49 -1.69
CA THR A 84 -3.98 17.11 -1.72
C THR A 84 -4.15 15.68 -2.23
N ASN A 85 -4.70 14.82 -1.37
CA ASN A 85 -5.16 13.47 -1.69
C ASN A 85 -4.08 12.44 -2.12
N PRO A 86 -3.22 11.97 -1.19
CA PRO A 86 -2.17 11.00 -1.48
C PRO A 86 -2.66 9.54 -1.57
N PHE A 87 -3.97 9.30 -1.41
CA PHE A 87 -4.51 7.97 -1.15
C PHE A 87 -4.54 7.09 -2.41
N ILE A 88 -4.06 5.85 -2.27
CA ILE A 88 -4.05 4.88 -3.37
C ILE A 88 -5.46 4.57 -3.89
N SER A 89 -6.50 4.72 -3.07
CA SER A 89 -7.90 4.57 -3.50
C SER A 89 -8.25 5.58 -4.60
N ASN A 90 -7.87 6.85 -4.43
CA ASN A 90 -8.08 7.88 -5.45
C ASN A 90 -7.21 7.67 -6.68
N ILE A 91 -5.99 7.15 -6.52
CA ILE A 91 -5.12 6.77 -7.65
C ILE A 91 -5.78 5.68 -8.49
N ILE A 92 -6.27 4.61 -7.84
CA ILE A 92 -6.98 3.51 -8.51
C ILE A 92 -8.24 4.02 -9.19
N LYS A 93 -9.07 4.80 -8.48
CA LYS A 93 -10.29 5.39 -9.04
C LYS A 93 -9.99 6.23 -10.28
N LYS A 94 -8.99 7.11 -10.21
CA LYS A 94 -8.53 7.91 -11.35
C LYS A 94 -8.13 7.02 -12.53
N ASN A 95 -7.30 6.02 -12.29
CA ASN A 95 -6.85 5.10 -13.34
C ASN A 95 -8.02 4.37 -14.01
N VAL A 96 -8.99 3.88 -13.22
CA VAL A 96 -10.19 3.23 -13.76
C VAL A 96 -11.04 4.20 -14.58
N HIS A 97 -11.27 5.42 -14.08
CA HIS A 97 -12.01 6.46 -14.81
C HIS A 97 -11.33 6.85 -16.14
N GLU A 98 -10.00 6.78 -16.20
CA GLU A 98 -9.21 7.01 -17.40
C GLU A 98 -9.08 5.77 -18.32
N GLY A 99 -9.74 4.65 -17.98
CA GLY A 99 -9.67 3.40 -18.76
C GLY A 99 -8.35 2.63 -18.63
N LYS A 100 -7.49 3.01 -17.67
CA LYS A 100 -6.20 2.35 -17.40
C LYS A 100 -6.41 1.12 -16.53
N LEU A 101 -6.76 -0.01 -17.15
CA LEU A 101 -7.11 -1.26 -16.45
C LEU A 101 -5.96 -2.28 -16.30
N GLY A 102 -4.74 -1.93 -16.73
CA GLY A 102 -3.57 -2.78 -16.52
C GLY A 102 -3.26 -2.97 -15.03
N ILE A 103 -2.72 -4.13 -14.65
CA ILE A 103 -2.45 -4.49 -13.24
C ILE A 103 -1.61 -3.44 -12.50
N GLN A 104 -0.61 -2.86 -13.17
CA GLN A 104 0.20 -1.78 -12.63
C GLN A 104 -0.59 -0.52 -12.23
N ASN A 105 -1.81 -0.37 -12.76
CA ASN A 105 -2.68 0.79 -12.56
C ASN A 105 -3.87 0.51 -11.65
N ILE A 106 -4.28 -0.75 -11.45
CA ILE A 106 -5.47 -1.09 -10.64
C ILE A 106 -5.22 -2.09 -9.50
N ASP A 107 -4.14 -2.86 -9.53
CA ASP A 107 -3.83 -3.77 -8.43
C ASP A 107 -3.33 -2.97 -7.22
N SER A 108 -4.15 -3.01 -6.17
CA SER A 108 -3.90 -2.26 -4.95
C SER A 108 -2.57 -2.60 -4.27
N TYR A 109 -2.08 -3.84 -4.39
CA TYR A 109 -0.82 -4.25 -3.79
C TYR A 109 0.38 -3.78 -4.61
N VAL A 110 0.31 -3.85 -5.94
CA VAL A 110 1.35 -3.32 -6.84
C VAL A 110 1.50 -1.81 -6.66
N ILE A 111 0.38 -1.08 -6.66
CA ILE A 111 0.37 0.37 -6.45
C ILE A 111 0.92 0.70 -5.06
N MET A 112 0.38 0.05 -4.01
CA MET A 112 0.83 0.26 -2.64
C MET A 112 2.33 0.00 -2.50
N PHE A 113 2.82 -1.14 -2.99
CA PHE A 113 4.23 -1.47 -2.95
C PHE A 113 5.07 -0.40 -3.64
N ASN A 114 4.74 0.00 -4.87
CA ASN A 114 5.50 1.01 -5.60
C ASN A 114 5.54 2.36 -4.87
N HIS A 115 4.43 2.79 -4.28
CA HIS A 115 4.38 4.05 -3.54
C HIS A 115 5.22 3.98 -2.25
N VAL A 116 5.16 2.86 -1.54
CA VAL A 116 5.93 2.66 -0.30
C VAL A 116 7.42 2.50 -0.61
N PHE A 117 7.77 1.71 -1.62
CA PHE A 117 9.12 1.57 -2.14
C PHE A 117 9.72 2.93 -2.50
N ASN A 118 9.02 3.73 -3.31
CA ASN A 118 9.50 5.06 -3.71
C ASN A 118 9.65 6.01 -2.52
N TYR A 119 8.76 5.93 -1.53
CA TYR A 119 8.85 6.74 -0.32
C TYR A 119 10.15 6.41 0.46
N TYR A 120 10.45 5.14 0.72
CA TYR A 120 11.68 4.80 1.44
C TYR A 120 12.95 4.95 0.60
N ASN A 121 12.89 4.62 -0.68
CA ASN A 121 14.04 4.70 -1.57
C ASN A 121 14.45 6.14 -1.90
N SER A 122 13.48 7.05 -2.04
CA SER A 122 13.76 8.41 -2.56
C SER A 122 13.49 9.54 -1.58
N ILE A 123 12.54 9.38 -0.65
CA ILE A 123 12.19 10.44 0.32
C ILE A 123 12.94 10.23 1.63
N VAL A 124 12.82 9.04 2.21
CA VAL A 124 13.53 8.68 3.46
C VAL A 124 15.00 8.35 3.20
N ASN A 125 15.30 7.84 1.99
CA ASN A 125 16.62 7.36 1.59
C ASN A 125 17.17 6.26 2.52
N ASP A 126 16.31 5.29 2.87
CA ASP A 126 16.65 4.15 3.70
C ASP A 126 16.79 2.88 2.83
N ALA A 127 18.03 2.51 2.55
CA ALA A 127 18.33 1.34 1.72
C ALA A 127 17.92 0.02 2.40
N ASN A 128 18.05 -0.07 3.74
CA ASN A 128 17.69 -1.26 4.49
C ASN A 128 16.17 -1.47 4.50
N ALA A 129 15.42 -0.38 4.68
CA ALA A 129 13.97 -0.36 4.50
C ALA A 129 13.54 -0.90 3.14
N THR A 130 14.18 -0.38 2.10
CA THR A 130 13.85 -0.64 0.71
C THR A 130 14.08 -2.11 0.38
N GLU A 131 15.22 -2.67 0.80
CA GLU A 131 15.51 -4.09 0.58
C GLU A 131 14.58 -5.00 1.37
N LEU A 132 14.31 -4.66 2.64
CA LEU A 132 13.36 -5.40 3.46
C LEU A 132 11.95 -5.42 2.84
N LEU A 133 11.52 -4.31 2.23
CA LEU A 133 10.25 -4.23 1.50
C LEU A 133 10.24 -5.11 0.26
N ASN A 134 11.33 -5.18 -0.51
CA ASN A 134 11.45 -6.08 -1.67
C ASN A 134 11.25 -7.54 -1.24
N ILE A 135 11.98 -7.96 -0.20
CA ILE A 135 11.89 -9.30 0.39
C ILE A 135 10.46 -9.58 0.88
N CYS A 136 9.89 -8.68 1.68
CA CYS A 136 8.54 -8.87 2.23
C CYS A 136 7.47 -8.91 1.14
N PHE A 137 7.59 -8.10 0.08
CA PHE A 137 6.68 -8.13 -1.04
C PHE A 137 6.78 -9.43 -1.82
N TYR A 138 8.00 -9.89 -2.10
CA TYR A 138 8.23 -11.18 -2.76
C TYR A 138 7.63 -12.34 -1.99
N LEU A 139 7.94 -12.46 -0.68
CA LEU A 139 7.40 -13.51 0.18
C LEU A 139 5.88 -13.42 0.35
N LYS A 140 5.31 -12.21 0.37
CA LYS A 140 3.85 -12.01 0.40
C LYS A 140 3.20 -12.52 -0.89
N VAL A 141 3.84 -12.29 -2.03
CA VAL A 141 3.29 -12.66 -3.33
C VAL A 141 3.47 -14.16 -3.56
N ASP A 142 4.58 -14.74 -3.12
CA ASP A 142 4.97 -16.13 -3.33
C ASP A 142 4.89 -16.55 -4.81
N PRO A 143 5.76 -15.99 -5.69
CA PRO A 143 5.72 -16.26 -7.12
C PRO A 143 6.42 -17.56 -7.55
N ARG A 144 7.26 -18.17 -6.70
CA ARG A 144 8.06 -19.38 -6.98
C ARG A 144 8.84 -19.27 -8.30
N LEU A 145 9.60 -18.17 -8.48
CA LEU A 145 10.33 -17.88 -9.72
C LEU A 145 11.45 -18.90 -10.03
N SER A 146 12.02 -19.55 -9.02
CA SER A 146 13.10 -20.55 -9.15
C SER A 146 12.72 -21.71 -10.06
N ARG A 147 11.43 -22.07 -10.10
CA ARG A 147 10.88 -23.11 -10.99
C ARG A 147 11.00 -22.78 -12.48
N PHE A 148 11.26 -21.51 -12.82
CA PHE A 148 11.32 -21.02 -14.19
C PHE A 148 12.74 -20.58 -14.60
N LEU A 149 13.74 -20.85 -13.76
CA LEU A 149 15.15 -20.56 -14.09
C LEU A 149 15.72 -21.59 -15.08
N ASP A 150 15.23 -22.82 -15.06
CA ASP A 150 15.62 -23.85 -16.03
C ASP A 150 14.89 -23.63 -17.38
N ASN A 151 15.66 -23.30 -18.42
CA ASN A 151 15.22 -22.98 -19.79
C ASN A 151 14.54 -24.14 -20.56
N GLY A 152 14.19 -25.25 -19.88
CA GLY A 152 13.75 -26.49 -20.52
C GLY A 152 12.27 -26.56 -20.85
N GLU A 153 11.40 -25.91 -20.07
CA GLU A 153 9.95 -25.97 -20.28
C GLU A 153 9.38 -24.59 -20.57
N LYS A 154 8.76 -24.43 -21.76
CA LYS A 154 7.95 -23.26 -22.10
C LYS A 154 6.64 -23.30 -21.30
N ILE A 155 6.72 -23.09 -20.00
CA ILE A 155 5.54 -22.92 -19.16
C ILE A 155 5.03 -21.50 -19.37
N GLU A 156 3.74 -21.36 -19.68
CA GLU A 156 3.10 -20.06 -19.75
C GLU A 156 3.13 -19.40 -18.36
N LEU A 157 3.87 -18.30 -18.24
CA LEU A 157 4.01 -17.60 -16.97
C LEU A 157 2.68 -16.93 -16.61
N SER A 158 2.18 -17.21 -15.40
CA SER A 158 1.07 -16.44 -14.86
C SER A 158 1.43 -14.95 -14.81
N GLU A 159 0.44 -14.08 -14.95
CA GLU A 159 0.67 -12.64 -14.95
C GLU A 159 1.33 -12.14 -13.65
N LYS A 160 0.99 -12.76 -12.52
CA LYS A 160 1.66 -12.59 -11.22
C LYS A 160 3.16 -12.91 -11.30
N THR A 161 3.51 -14.05 -11.89
CA THR A 161 4.90 -14.51 -12.06
C THR A 161 5.68 -13.56 -12.97
N ARG A 162 5.09 -13.14 -14.09
CA ARG A 162 5.69 -12.17 -15.02
C ARG A 162 6.02 -10.84 -14.35
N ILE A 163 5.09 -10.31 -13.56
CA ILE A 163 5.28 -9.07 -12.81
C ILE A 163 6.40 -9.22 -11.77
N MET A 164 6.40 -10.32 -11.01
CA MET A 164 7.45 -10.55 -10.01
C MET A 164 8.83 -10.78 -10.64
N GLN A 165 8.90 -11.39 -11.82
CA GLN A 165 10.16 -11.50 -12.56
C GLN A 165 10.69 -10.12 -12.97
N ALA A 166 9.81 -9.20 -13.41
CA ALA A 166 10.21 -7.82 -13.70
C ALA A 166 10.70 -7.07 -12.45
N TYR A 167 10.07 -7.31 -11.29
CA TYR A 167 10.53 -6.77 -10.01
C TYR A 167 11.90 -7.32 -9.60
N ALA A 168 12.08 -8.65 -9.62
CA ALA A 168 13.36 -9.27 -9.28
C ALA A 168 14.52 -8.74 -10.14
N LYS A 169 14.27 -8.55 -11.45
CA LYS A 169 15.22 -7.89 -12.36
C LYS A 169 15.49 -6.44 -11.95
N LYS A 170 14.45 -5.66 -11.63
CA LYS A 170 14.59 -4.26 -11.20
C LYS A 170 15.38 -4.12 -9.90
N TRP A 171 15.28 -5.10 -8.99
CA TRP A 171 16.03 -5.13 -7.73
C TRP A 171 17.44 -5.70 -7.88
N ASN A 172 17.86 -6.09 -9.09
CA ASN A 172 19.12 -6.77 -9.37
C ASN A 172 19.31 -8.05 -8.52
N TRP A 173 18.23 -8.78 -8.27
CA TRP A 173 18.32 -10.06 -7.56
C TRP A 173 18.99 -11.12 -8.43
N SER A 174 19.94 -11.83 -7.84
CA SER A 174 20.57 -13.01 -8.45
C SER A 174 19.64 -14.22 -8.40
N GLU A 175 19.92 -15.22 -9.24
CA GLU A 175 19.22 -16.51 -9.20
C GLU A 175 19.32 -17.16 -7.82
N SER A 176 20.48 -17.05 -7.16
CA SER A 176 20.67 -17.52 -5.79
C SER A 176 19.74 -16.82 -4.79
N MET A 177 19.52 -15.51 -4.92
CA MET A 177 18.58 -14.78 -4.06
C MET A 177 17.15 -15.24 -4.30
N ILE A 178 16.77 -15.44 -5.56
CA ILE A 178 15.44 -15.95 -5.93
C ILE A 178 15.20 -17.34 -5.33
N CYS A 179 16.14 -18.27 -5.51
CA CYS A 179 16.05 -19.62 -4.93
C CYS A 179 15.95 -19.55 -3.41
N GLN A 180 16.79 -18.72 -2.77
CA GLN A 180 16.76 -18.52 -1.33
C GLN A 180 15.37 -18.05 -0.85
N MET A 181 14.75 -17.07 -1.54
CA MET A 181 13.43 -16.56 -1.16
C MET A 181 12.31 -17.57 -1.44
N ASP A 182 12.40 -18.36 -2.50
CA ASP A 182 11.43 -19.41 -2.81
C ASP A 182 11.53 -20.61 -1.86
N GLU A 183 12.68 -20.85 -1.25
CA GLU A 183 12.91 -21.87 -0.23
C GLU A 183 12.77 -21.34 1.20
N PHE A 184 12.23 -20.13 1.39
CA PHE A 184 12.16 -19.47 2.70
C PHE A 184 11.54 -20.33 3.81
N GLU A 185 10.50 -21.12 3.50
CA GLU A 185 9.84 -22.02 4.46
C GLU A 185 10.72 -23.18 4.92
N ASN A 186 11.76 -23.52 4.16
CA ASN A 186 12.71 -24.60 4.44
C ASN A 186 14.07 -24.07 4.97
N GLN A 187 14.21 -22.75 5.16
CA GLN A 187 15.43 -22.16 5.69
C GLN A 187 15.65 -22.51 7.16
N ASP A 188 16.89 -22.32 7.63
CA ASP A 188 17.21 -22.45 9.04
C ASP A 188 16.40 -21.45 9.89
N ILE A 189 16.05 -21.88 11.10
CA ILE A 189 15.22 -21.12 12.03
C ILE A 189 15.83 -19.76 12.35
N ASP A 190 17.16 -19.64 12.35
CA ASP A 190 17.83 -18.38 12.67
C ASP A 190 17.67 -17.35 11.55
N SER A 191 17.80 -17.76 10.28
CA SER A 191 17.55 -16.90 9.10
C SER A 191 16.12 -16.38 9.08
N VAL A 192 15.13 -17.26 9.30
CA VAL A 192 13.72 -16.89 9.38
C VAL A 192 13.49 -15.91 10.53
N ASN A 193 14.03 -16.20 11.72
CA ASN A 193 13.88 -15.34 12.89
C ASN A 193 14.53 -13.97 12.70
N ARG A 194 15.71 -13.89 12.05
CA ARG A 194 16.36 -12.63 11.72
C ARG A 194 15.44 -11.75 10.87
N LEU A 195 14.94 -12.27 9.75
CA LEU A 195 14.04 -11.52 8.87
C LEU A 195 12.76 -11.10 9.59
N MET A 196 12.14 -12.00 10.36
CA MET A 196 10.94 -11.68 11.14
C MET A 196 11.20 -10.58 12.17
N ASN A 197 12.35 -10.62 12.86
CA ASN A 197 12.73 -9.61 13.84
C ASN A 197 13.01 -8.26 13.19
N ASP A 198 13.70 -8.24 12.05
CA ASP A 198 13.97 -7.00 11.33
C ASP A 198 12.67 -6.39 10.77
N THR A 199 11.76 -7.22 10.28
CA THR A 199 10.41 -6.77 9.89
C THR A 199 9.64 -6.20 11.08
N LYS A 200 9.70 -6.82 12.26
CA LYS A 200 9.05 -6.31 13.47
C LYS A 200 9.66 -4.99 13.96
N LYS A 201 11.00 -4.87 13.96
CA LYS A 201 11.69 -3.61 14.30
C LYS A 201 11.24 -2.49 13.37
N TYR A 202 11.12 -2.79 12.08
CA TYR A 202 10.64 -1.86 11.08
C TYR A 202 9.20 -1.40 11.35
N VAL A 203 8.30 -2.34 11.61
CA VAL A 203 6.91 -2.03 11.90
C VAL A 203 6.78 -1.19 13.18
N LEU A 204 7.58 -1.50 14.20
CA LEU A 204 7.63 -0.70 15.43
C LEU A 204 8.18 0.71 15.19
N ARG A 205 9.20 0.86 14.34
CA ARG A 205 9.76 2.16 13.96
C ARG A 205 8.70 3.01 13.26
N GLY A 206 8.07 2.50 12.20
CA GLY A 206 7.05 3.25 11.47
C GLY A 206 5.84 3.62 12.35
N TYR A 207 5.45 2.77 13.31
CA TYR A 207 4.42 3.13 14.29
C TYR A 207 4.85 4.33 15.16
N ARG A 208 6.09 4.32 15.66
CA ARG A 208 6.63 5.44 16.45
C ARG A 208 6.74 6.71 15.62
N ASP A 209 7.12 6.61 14.35
CA ASP A 209 7.22 7.76 13.45
C ASP A 209 5.85 8.40 13.23
N ILE A 210 4.81 7.59 12.99
CA ILE A 210 3.42 8.07 12.90
C ILE A 210 2.97 8.74 14.20
N LEU A 211 3.26 8.14 15.35
CA LEU A 211 2.94 8.71 16.66
C LEU A 211 3.60 10.08 16.85
N ASN A 212 4.90 10.18 16.62
CA ASN A 212 5.69 11.41 16.73
C ASN A 212 5.19 12.50 15.77
N ALA A 213 4.82 12.14 14.54
CA ALA A 213 4.29 13.06 13.56
C ALA A 213 2.94 13.68 13.99
N ILE A 214 2.09 12.90 14.66
CA ILE A 214 0.82 13.38 15.21
C ILE A 214 1.05 14.28 16.42
N GLU A 215 1.94 13.90 17.34
CA GLU A 215 2.28 14.70 18.52
C GLU A 215 2.89 16.06 18.14
N THR A 216 3.84 16.06 17.19
CA THR A 216 4.46 17.29 16.67
C THR A 216 3.42 18.22 16.05
N ASN A 217 2.47 17.67 15.28
CA ASN A 217 1.40 18.46 14.67
C ASN A 217 0.47 19.11 15.73
N LYS A 218 0.12 18.37 16.80
CA LYS A 218 -0.66 18.91 17.92
C LYS A 218 0.04 20.06 18.63
N ILE A 219 1.36 19.98 18.80
CA ILE A 219 2.16 21.07 19.40
C ILE A 219 2.18 22.29 18.47
N ALA A 220 2.43 22.10 17.18
CA ALA A 220 2.42 23.19 16.21
C ALA A 220 1.05 23.91 16.17
N HIS A 221 -0.06 23.17 16.17
CA HIS A 221 -1.40 23.75 16.18
C HIS A 221 -1.70 24.55 17.45
N ARG A 222 -1.12 24.17 18.60
CA ARG A 222 -1.23 24.93 19.86
C ARG A 222 -0.42 26.22 19.84
N LEU A 223 0.72 26.24 19.14
CA LEU A 223 1.61 27.40 19.03
C LEU A 223 1.15 28.40 17.96
N SER A 224 0.45 27.93 16.92
CA SER A 224 -0.11 28.78 15.85
C SER A 224 -1.53 29.28 16.13
N GLY A 225 -2.05 29.02 17.33
CA GLY A 225 -3.39 29.42 17.78
C GLY A 225 -3.43 30.71 18.61
N GLU A 226 -2.42 31.58 18.50
CA GLU A 226 -2.45 33.00 18.92
C GLU A 226 -2.63 33.92 17.70
#